data_AF-A0A1F4W3K9-F1
#
_entry.id   AF-A0A1F4W3K9-F1
#
_cell.length_a   1.000
_cell.length_b   1.000
_cell.length_c   1.000
_cell.angle_alpha   90.00
_cell.angle_beta   90.00
_cell.angle_gamma   90.00
#
_symmetry.space_group_name_H-M   'P 1'
#
loop_
_entity.id
_entity.type
_entity.pdbx_description
1 polymer ?
#
loop_
_entity_poly.entity_id
_entity_poly.type
_entity_poly.pdbx_seq_one_letter_code
_entity_poly.pdbx_strand_id
1 'polypeptide(L)'
;MPGVVVIRVRQDSANFLYREYFVDSKISLRPHKIFFVPVTDAYQESVANEIGKIGAELIRLLGRIDGLDFIYLTNESVGISKQRGKDWRKIEKEIFIDIQSVLNGNSYVIRKW
;
A
#
# COMPACT_ATOMS: atom_id res chain seq x y z
N MET A 1 15.54 15.79 -2.44
CA MET A 1 15.43 16.12 -1.01
C MET A 1 14.33 15.24 -0.44
N PRO A 2 14.51 14.57 0.71
CA PRO A 2 13.41 13.84 1.33
C PRO A 2 12.26 14.81 1.64
N GLY A 3 11.10 14.52 1.07
CA GLY A 3 9.93 15.39 1.10
C GLY A 3 8.85 14.90 2.07
N VAL A 4 7.76 15.67 2.15
CA VAL A 4 6.52 15.24 2.83
C VAL A 4 5.75 14.35 1.86
N VAL A 5 5.40 13.14 2.26
CA VAL A 5 4.54 12.24 1.48
C VAL A 5 3.07 12.55 1.80
N VAL A 6 2.28 12.90 0.80
CA VAL A 6 0.84 13.09 1.00
C VAL A 6 0.10 11.77 0.77
N ILE A 7 -0.57 11.27 1.80
CA ILE A 7 -1.38 10.05 1.75
C ILE A 7 -2.85 10.44 1.87
N ARG A 8 -3.63 10.19 0.81
CA ARG A 8 -5.09 10.34 0.85
C ARG A 8 -5.73 8.98 1.10
N VAL A 9 -6.60 8.89 2.09
CA VAL A 9 -7.23 7.62 2.46
C VAL A 9 -8.68 7.64 2.01
N ARG A 10 -9.05 6.65 1.19
CA ARG A 10 -10.41 6.37 0.81
C ARG A 10 -10.98 5.31 1.75
N GLN A 11 -11.96 5.72 2.57
CA GLN A 11 -12.61 4.88 3.57
C GLN A 11 -14.11 4.65 3.28
N ASP A 12 -14.65 5.30 2.25
CA ASP A 12 -16.06 5.26 1.82
C ASP A 12 -16.44 3.98 1.05
N SER A 13 -15.54 2.99 1.01
CA SER A 13 -15.80 1.72 0.36
C SER A 13 -16.94 0.98 1.05
N ALA A 14 -17.88 0.43 0.27
CA ALA A 14 -18.95 -0.44 0.79
C ALA A 14 -18.41 -1.65 1.57
N ASN A 15 -17.15 -2.03 1.32
CA ASN A 15 -16.43 -3.04 2.07
C ASN A 15 -15.65 -2.40 3.22
N PHE A 16 -16.14 -2.54 4.46
CA PHE A 16 -15.46 -2.06 5.67
C PHE A 16 -14.12 -2.76 5.96
N LEU A 17 -13.83 -3.88 5.29
CA LEU A 17 -12.55 -4.59 5.34
C LEU A 17 -11.54 -4.07 4.32
N TYR A 18 -11.92 -3.11 3.47
CA TYR A 18 -11.07 -2.53 2.43
C TYR A 18 -10.83 -1.04 2.65
N ARG A 19 -9.59 -0.60 2.44
CA ARG A 19 -9.20 0.82 2.37
C ARG A 19 -8.20 1.01 1.23
N GLU A 20 -8.24 2.18 0.62
CA GLU A 20 -7.29 2.54 -0.44
C GLU A 20 -6.53 3.81 -0.05
N TYR A 21 -5.21 3.77 -0.28
CA TYR A 21 -4.27 4.81 0.09
C TYR A 21 -3.63 5.36 -1.18
N PHE A 22 -3.97 6.60 -1.53
CA PHE A 22 -3.42 7.29 -2.69
C PHE A 22 -2.23 8.13 -2.29
N VAL A 23 -1.18 8.08 -3.09
CA VAL A 23 0.02 8.89 -2.95
C VAL A 23 0.17 9.84 -4.14
N ASP A 24 1.02 10.85 -4.01
CA ASP A 24 1.37 11.81 -5.06
C ASP A 24 2.57 11.35 -5.93
N SER A 25 3.04 10.12 -5.68
CA SER A 25 4.26 9.57 -6.23
C SER A 25 3.98 8.25 -6.95
N LYS A 26 4.73 7.99 -8.03
CA LYS A 26 4.60 6.73 -8.77
C LYS A 26 5.15 5.56 -7.95
N ILE A 27 4.33 4.55 -7.71
CA ILE A 27 4.71 3.31 -7.03
C ILE A 27 4.89 2.13 -8.00
N SER A 28 4.41 2.24 -9.24
CA SER A 28 4.57 1.22 -10.28
C SER A 28 5.24 1.77 -11.54
N LEU A 29 5.91 0.91 -12.30
CA LEU A 29 6.39 1.18 -13.65
C LEU A 29 5.29 1.00 -14.72
N ARG A 30 4.14 0.42 -14.36
CA ARG A 30 3.06 0.08 -15.29
C ARG A 30 1.79 0.88 -14.95
N PRO A 31 1.57 2.06 -15.55
CA PRO A 31 0.53 2.99 -15.12
C PRO A 31 -0.91 2.49 -15.29
N HIS A 32 -1.13 1.54 -16.19
CA HIS A 32 -2.46 0.99 -16.51
C HIS A 32 -2.71 -0.41 -15.95
N LYS A 33 -1.76 -0.96 -15.17
CA LYS A 33 -1.88 -2.31 -14.61
C LYS A 33 -2.24 -2.23 -13.14
N ILE A 34 -3.17 -3.09 -12.73
CA ILE A 34 -3.51 -3.34 -11.34
C ILE A 34 -2.86 -4.67 -10.96
N PHE A 35 -2.03 -4.64 -9.92
CA PHE A 35 -1.39 -5.83 -9.38
C PHE A 35 -2.18 -6.30 -8.17
N PHE A 36 -2.70 -7.52 -8.23
CA PHE A 36 -3.36 -8.18 -7.11
C PHE A 36 -2.39 -9.17 -6.49
N VAL A 37 -1.97 -8.92 -5.25
CA VAL A 37 -0.98 -9.72 -4.56
C VAL A 37 -1.61 -10.31 -3.29
N PRO A 38 -1.86 -11.62 -3.25
CA PRO A 38 -2.25 -12.28 -2.02
C PRO A 38 -1.10 -12.17 -1.01
N VAL A 39 -1.44 -11.91 0.25
CA VAL A 39 -0.46 -11.92 1.35
C VAL A 39 -0.19 -13.37 1.73
N THR A 40 0.49 -14.08 0.83
CA THR A 40 0.99 -15.45 1.01
C THR A 40 2.50 -15.47 0.80
N ASP A 41 3.16 -16.52 1.27
CA ASP A 41 4.63 -16.64 1.22
C ASP A 41 5.20 -16.63 -0.21
N ALA A 42 4.38 -16.77 -1.24
CA ALA A 42 4.77 -16.82 -2.64
C ALA A 42 4.82 -15.44 -3.30
N TYR A 43 5.71 -14.56 -2.83
CA TYR A 43 6.07 -13.35 -3.58
C TYR A 43 6.82 -13.73 -4.87
N GLN A 44 6.21 -13.50 -6.03
CA GLN A 44 6.79 -13.87 -7.33
C GLN A 44 7.77 -12.80 -7.83
N GLU A 45 9.01 -13.20 -8.08
CA GLU A 45 10.07 -12.32 -8.60
C GLU A 45 9.69 -11.66 -9.95
N SER A 46 8.91 -12.35 -10.78
CA SER A 46 8.36 -11.82 -12.04
C SER A 46 7.45 -10.60 -11.80
N VAL A 47 6.58 -10.65 -10.79
CA VAL A 47 5.69 -9.55 -10.40
C VAL A 47 6.50 -8.38 -9.87
N ALA A 48 7.54 -8.64 -9.09
CA ALA A 48 8.46 -7.62 -8.58
C ALA A 48 9.11 -6.80 -9.71
N ASN A 49 9.61 -7.49 -10.73
CA ASN A 49 10.26 -6.87 -11.88
C ASN A 49 9.29 -6.01 -12.70
N GLU A 50 8.05 -6.44 -12.84
CA GLU A 50 7.04 -5.66 -13.56
C GLU A 50 6.56 -4.44 -12.80
N ILE A 51 6.38 -4.55 -11.48
CA ILE A 51 5.95 -3.44 -10.63
C ILE A 51 7.07 -2.40 -10.52
N GLY A 52 8.32 -2.86 -10.44
CA GLY A 52 9.48 -2.03 -10.17
C GLY A 52 9.80 -1.91 -8.68
N LYS A 53 10.99 -1.38 -8.39
CA LYS A 53 11.60 -1.42 -7.04
C LYS A 53 10.72 -0.83 -5.94
N ILE A 54 10.08 0.30 -6.20
CA ILE A 54 9.24 1.01 -5.21
C ILE A 54 8.05 0.13 -4.80
N GLY A 55 7.20 -0.25 -5.75
CA GLY A 55 6.04 -1.07 -5.43
C GLY A 55 6.40 -2.49 -4.96
N ALA A 56 7.50 -3.05 -5.45
CA ALA A 56 8.02 -4.34 -4.96
C ALA A 56 8.37 -4.28 -3.47
N GLU A 57 9.11 -3.25 -3.06
CA GLU A 57 9.48 -3.03 -1.67
C GLU A 57 8.25 -2.72 -0.80
N LEU A 58 7.29 -1.95 -1.32
CA LEU A 58 6.04 -1.65 -0.63
C LEU A 58 5.25 -2.93 -0.32
N ILE A 59 5.07 -3.81 -1.31
CA ILE A 59 4.41 -5.09 -1.11
C ILE A 59 5.15 -5.95 -0.08
N ARG A 60 6.49 -5.97 -0.14
CA ARG A 60 7.33 -6.74 0.79
C ARG A 60 7.17 -6.29 2.24
N LEU A 61 7.07 -4.98 2.48
CA LEU A 61 6.86 -4.42 3.83
C LEU A 61 5.43 -4.68 4.30
N LEU A 62 4.45 -4.32 3.48
CA LEU A 62 3.03 -4.48 3.81
C LEU A 62 2.64 -5.95 4.03
N GLY A 63 3.23 -6.88 3.29
CA GLY A 63 3.00 -8.31 3.45
C GLY A 63 3.43 -8.88 4.81
N ARG A 64 4.16 -8.10 5.63
CA ARG A 64 4.53 -8.47 7.00
C ARG A 64 3.52 -8.03 8.05
N ILE A 65 2.56 -7.17 7.69
CA ILE A 65 1.54 -6.67 8.60
C ILE A 65 0.56 -7.81 8.88
N ASP A 66 0.45 -8.19 10.17
CA ASP A 66 -0.46 -9.25 10.59
C ASP A 66 -1.92 -8.84 10.37
N GLY A 67 -2.69 -9.75 9.76
CA GLY A 67 -4.12 -9.57 9.55
C GLY A 67 -4.51 -8.92 8.22
N LEU A 68 -3.60 -8.86 7.23
CA LEU A 68 -3.95 -8.54 5.85
C LEU A 68 -4.37 -9.80 5.08
N ASP A 69 -5.31 -9.65 4.15
CA ASP A 69 -5.71 -10.71 3.22
C ASP A 69 -5.04 -10.52 1.85
N PHE A 70 -5.20 -9.32 1.28
CA PHE A 70 -4.74 -9.02 -0.07
C PHE A 70 -4.28 -7.56 -0.19
N ILE A 71 -3.31 -7.35 -1.08
CA ILE A 71 -2.80 -6.04 -1.46
C ILE A 71 -3.11 -5.82 -2.94
N TYR A 72 -3.74 -4.69 -3.26
CA TYR A 72 -3.91 -4.17 -4.61
C TYR A 72 -2.92 -3.03 -4.82
N LEU A 73 -2.17 -3.03 -5.91
CA LEU A 73 -1.24 -1.95 -6.22
C LEU A 73 -1.51 -1.41 -7.63
N THR A 74 -1.70 -0.10 -7.72
CA THR A 74 -1.84 0.65 -8.97
C THR A 74 -0.62 1.54 -9.18
N ASN A 75 -0.66 2.48 -10.13
CA ASN A 75 0.43 3.42 -10.34
C ASN A 75 0.67 4.36 -9.15
N GLU A 76 -0.38 4.69 -8.39
CA GLU A 76 -0.39 5.78 -7.39
C GLU A 76 -1.26 5.44 -6.16
N SER A 77 -1.76 4.20 -6.07
CA SER A 77 -2.54 3.77 -4.92
C SER A 77 -2.20 2.35 -4.48
N VAL A 78 -2.30 2.14 -3.18
CA VAL A 78 -2.29 0.80 -2.59
C VAL A 78 -3.65 0.55 -1.93
N GLY A 79 -4.34 -0.50 -2.36
CA GLY A 79 -5.56 -1.01 -1.76
C GLY A 79 -5.24 -2.13 -0.80
N ILE A 80 -5.79 -2.11 0.40
CA ILE A 80 -5.55 -3.11 1.43
C ILE A 80 -6.88 -3.72 1.86
N SER A 81 -6.96 -5.05 1.79
CA SER A 81 -8.00 -5.81 2.46
C SER A 81 -7.44 -6.42 3.73
N LYS A 82 -8.18 -6.30 4.84
CA LYS A 82 -7.83 -6.93 6.12
C LYS A 82 -8.78 -8.05 6.49
N GLN A 83 -8.28 -8.96 7.30
CA GLN A 83 -9.05 -10.02 7.93
C GLN A 83 -10.15 -9.46 8.84
N ARG A 84 -11.24 -10.23 8.98
CA ARG A 84 -12.34 -9.92 9.89
C ARG A 84 -11.84 -9.87 11.34
N GLY A 85 -12.33 -8.92 12.12
CA GLY A 85 -11.97 -8.76 13.54
C GLY A 85 -10.68 -7.96 13.81
N LYS A 86 -9.85 -7.67 12.81
CA LYS A 86 -8.65 -6.82 12.98
C LYS A 86 -9.02 -5.33 13.07
N ASP A 87 -8.29 -4.54 13.87
CA ASP A 87 -8.51 -3.09 14.03
C ASP A 87 -7.70 -2.30 13.01
N TRP A 88 -8.41 -1.50 12.20
CA TRP A 88 -7.80 -0.61 11.22
C TRP A 88 -6.82 0.39 11.83
N ARG A 89 -7.02 0.85 13.06
CA ARG A 89 -6.14 1.86 13.67
C ARG A 89 -4.70 1.39 13.85
N LYS A 90 -4.51 0.09 14.13
CA LYS A 90 -3.17 -0.51 14.24
C LYS A 90 -2.56 -0.70 12.86
N ILE A 91 -3.32 -1.32 11.97
CA ILE A 91 -2.92 -1.60 10.58
C ILE A 91 -2.55 -0.31 9.82
N GLU A 92 -3.36 0.74 9.92
CA GLU A 92 -3.13 2.01 9.22
C GLU A 92 -1.82 2.67 9.62
N LYS A 93 -1.47 2.60 10.91
CA LYS A 93 -0.21 3.18 11.39
C LYS A 93 0.99 2.53 10.72
N GLU A 94 0.97 1.21 10.58
CA GLU A 94 2.02 0.44 9.90
C GLU A 94 2.05 0.77 8.40
N ILE A 95 0.88 0.80 7.74
CA ILE A 95 0.76 1.17 6.32
C ILE A 95 1.37 2.56 6.05
N PHE A 96 1.06 3.57 6.87
CA PHE A 96 1.58 4.92 6.66
C PHE A 96 3.10 5.00 6.80
N ILE A 97 3.66 4.27 7.77
CA ILE A 97 5.11 4.19 7.98
C ILE A 97 5.78 3.50 6.78
N ASP A 98 5.21 2.40 6.29
CA ASP A 98 5.77 1.67 5.16
C ASP A 98 5.72 2.50 3.87
N ILE A 99 4.59 3.16 3.58
CA ILE A 99 4.47 4.07 2.43
C ILE A 99 5.49 5.20 2.54
N GLN A 100 5.61 5.84 3.71
CA GLN A 100 6.58 6.90 3.93
C GLN A 100 8.01 6.41 3.68
N SER A 101 8.36 5.26 4.25
CA SER A 101 9.71 4.68 4.15
C SER A 101 10.08 4.38 2.69
N VAL A 102 9.18 3.74 1.95
CA VAL A 102 9.44 3.35 0.55
C VAL A 102 9.57 4.56 -0.37
N LEU A 103 8.81 5.62 -0.11
CA LEU A 103 8.86 6.86 -0.88
C LEU A 103 9.97 7.81 -0.42
N ASN A 104 10.86 7.37 0.47
CA ASN A 104 11.94 8.19 1.05
C ASN A 104 11.44 9.51 1.65
N GLY A 105 10.26 9.49 2.27
CA GLY A 105 9.68 10.61 2.99
C GLY A 105 10.26 10.74 4.40
N ASN A 106 10.47 11.97 4.87
CA ASN A 106 10.82 12.21 6.27
C ASN A 106 9.57 12.32 7.17
N SER A 107 8.42 12.60 6.56
CA SER A 107 7.13 12.68 7.22
C SER A 107 6.01 12.39 6.22
N TYR A 108 4.81 12.13 6.73
CA TYR A 108 3.61 12.04 5.92
C TYR A 108 2.50 12.96 6.43
N VAL A 109 1.59 13.35 5.53
CA VAL A 109 0.35 14.05 5.88
C VAL A 109 -0.82 13.23 5.38
N ILE A 110 -1.79 13.00 6.26
CA ILE A 110 -3.01 12.27 5.95
C ILE A 110 -4.10 13.25 5.53
N ARG A 111 -4.76 13.00 4.40
CA ARG A 111 -5.99 13.69 4.01
C ARG A 111 -7.12 12.69 3.87
N LYS A 112 -8.26 12.97 4.52
CA LYS A 112 -9.48 12.20 4.29
C LYS A 112 -10.09 12.62 2.96
N TRP A 113 -10.48 11.63 2.17
CA TRP A 113 -11.27 11.81 0.96
C TRP A 113 -12.71 11.42 1.28
#